data_AF-A0A953C3R8-F1
#
_entry.id   AF-A0A953C3R8-F1
#
_cell.length_a   1.000
_cell.length_b   1.000
_cell.length_c   1.000
_cell.angle_alpha   90.00
_cell.angle_beta   90.00
_cell.angle_gamma   90.00
#
_symmetry.space_group_name_H-M   'P 1'
#
loop_
_entity.id
_entity.type
_entity.pdbx_description
1 polymer ?
#
loop_
_entity_poly.entity_id
_entity_poly.type
_entity_poly.pdbx_seq_one_letter_code
_entity_poly.pdbx_strand_id
1 'polypeptide(L)'
;MPARQSFYAESLAESSTTSADWTNTLSLTFTPDDNADYWLFASAAFTNSSGTNDHVGWASVYHVQAETVLLEQSMQRQEASSPQDWVGFFGIAKLSFGTAPGEQQLDVNINSSHAGDTTKIRDVRLLLIKADPADAYAESLAQVNTGSTSWQTATTLAFTPGSAGDYLVIASATRASDANLGAMRCRLNDVNGGATYGDRAWYCKDDWDNQPFAVMEKLSLTAAARTLQLQYRSESGTLCYLQGARILALRLDAFDNAWFALNHATQNTTSASNQDFLTLSATPLALPHAVIAIGAYNTASTTVSSYLNVAKDGGTMEEWNREAPNAAGWQFAGLAQRQTLAAVATTWKWRGRAETAGTTINVGNLAIAVLQLEATPTAQRRRYMAVAA
;
A
#
# COMPACT_ATOMS: atom_id res chain seq x y z
N MET A 1 18.85 -7.36 -17.65
CA MET A 1 17.54 -7.73 -18.22
C MET A 1 16.83 -6.44 -18.63
N PRO A 2 15.64 -6.41 -19.28
CA PRO A 2 15.08 -5.12 -19.66
C PRO A 2 14.70 -4.31 -18.41
N ALA A 3 15.04 -3.02 -18.42
CA ALA A 3 14.53 -2.04 -17.48
C ALA A 3 12.99 -2.07 -17.49
N ARG A 4 12.36 -1.93 -16.33
CA ARG A 4 10.91 -1.69 -16.28
C ARG A 4 10.67 -0.19 -16.25
N GLN A 5 10.15 0.33 -17.36
CA GLN A 5 9.72 1.73 -17.45
C GLN A 5 8.80 2.04 -16.26
N SER A 6 8.98 3.22 -15.68
CA SER A 6 8.21 3.67 -14.54
C SER A 6 7.86 5.14 -14.66
N PHE A 7 6.71 5.50 -14.11
CA PHE A 7 6.25 6.88 -13.99
C PHE A 7 5.94 7.16 -12.52
N TYR A 8 6.15 8.40 -12.10
CA TYR A 8 6.05 8.74 -10.70
C TYR A 8 5.70 10.21 -10.50
N ALA A 9 4.81 10.47 -9.54
CA ALA A 9 4.55 11.79 -9.01
C ALA A 9 4.37 11.70 -7.49
N GLU A 10 4.73 12.76 -6.78
CA GLU A 10 4.49 12.89 -5.34
C GLU A 10 4.12 14.31 -4.93
N SER A 11 3.33 14.41 -3.87
CA SER A 11 3.03 15.63 -3.12
C SER A 11 3.20 15.35 -1.63
N LEU A 12 4.32 15.81 -1.07
CA LEU A 12 4.68 15.56 0.33
C LEU A 12 4.01 16.53 1.31
N ALA A 13 3.57 17.69 0.83
CA ALA A 13 2.90 18.68 1.65
C ALA A 13 1.47 18.25 2.00
N GLU A 14 0.99 18.68 3.17
CA GLU A 14 -0.42 18.58 3.50
C GLU A 14 -1.26 19.42 2.52
N SER A 15 -2.27 18.79 1.94
CA SER A 15 -3.32 19.41 1.15
C SER A 15 -4.64 19.25 1.88
N SER A 16 -5.55 20.21 1.75
CA SER A 16 -6.86 20.18 2.40
C SER A 16 -7.97 20.71 1.50
N THR A 17 -9.19 20.28 1.78
CA THR A 17 -10.40 20.82 1.17
C THR A 17 -11.52 20.90 2.20
N THR A 18 -12.43 21.84 1.97
CA THR A 18 -13.72 21.91 2.67
C THR A 18 -14.90 21.79 1.70
N SER A 19 -14.62 21.36 0.47
CA SER A 19 -15.60 21.26 -0.61
C SER A 19 -16.31 19.91 -0.58
N ALA A 20 -17.59 19.94 -0.96
CA ALA A 20 -18.33 18.73 -1.32
C ALA A 20 -17.89 18.15 -2.69
N ASP A 21 -17.31 19.01 -3.54
CA ASP A 21 -16.76 18.63 -4.83
C ASP A 21 -15.34 18.09 -4.69
N TRP A 22 -14.99 17.15 -5.57
CA TRP A 22 -13.64 16.60 -5.68
C TRP A 22 -12.60 17.69 -5.96
N THR A 23 -11.58 17.72 -5.12
CA THR A 23 -10.44 18.62 -5.21
C THR A 23 -9.19 17.81 -5.50
N ASN A 24 -8.51 18.12 -6.60
CA ASN A 24 -7.25 17.46 -6.96
C ASN A 24 -6.09 17.90 -6.06
N THR A 25 -5.25 16.95 -5.67
CA THR A 25 -4.07 17.15 -4.81
C THR A 25 -2.76 16.75 -5.46
N LEU A 26 -2.81 15.88 -6.47
CA LEU A 26 -1.65 15.39 -7.20
C LEU A 26 -2.11 14.85 -8.56
N SER A 27 -1.44 15.26 -9.63
CA SER A 27 -1.59 14.65 -10.95
C SER A 27 -0.31 13.97 -11.39
N LEU A 28 -0.45 12.77 -11.98
CA LEU A 28 0.59 12.08 -12.73
C LEU A 28 0.17 12.02 -14.20
N THR A 29 0.90 12.73 -15.06
CA THR A 29 0.74 12.65 -16.52
C THR A 29 1.83 11.78 -17.12
N PHE A 30 1.46 10.88 -18.04
CA PHE A 30 2.40 9.95 -18.68
C PHE A 30 1.88 9.48 -20.03
N THR A 31 2.76 9.00 -20.91
CA THR A 31 2.38 8.32 -22.15
C THR A 31 2.78 6.86 -22.04
N PRO A 32 1.82 5.92 -21.90
CA PRO A 32 2.12 4.50 -21.89
C PRO A 32 2.63 4.01 -23.24
N ASP A 33 3.40 2.92 -23.21
CA ASP A 33 3.80 2.22 -24.43
C ASP A 33 2.60 1.49 -25.06
N ASP A 34 2.67 1.25 -26.37
CA ASP A 34 1.66 0.47 -27.10
C ASP A 34 1.52 -0.94 -26.54
N ASN A 35 0.27 -1.40 -26.38
CA ASN A 35 -0.10 -2.76 -25.98
C ASN A 35 0.58 -3.19 -24.67
N ALA A 36 0.68 -2.27 -23.70
CA ALA A 36 1.36 -2.47 -22.43
C ALA A 36 0.42 -2.37 -21.25
N ASP A 37 0.74 -3.15 -20.21
CA ASP A 37 0.12 -3.07 -18.90
C ASP A 37 1.07 -2.36 -17.92
N TYR A 38 0.50 -1.66 -16.94
CA TYR A 38 1.22 -1.03 -15.84
C TYR A 38 0.56 -1.37 -14.51
N TRP A 39 1.40 -1.59 -13.49
CA TRP A 39 0.99 -1.76 -12.11
C TRP A 39 1.03 -0.40 -11.42
N LEU A 40 -0.14 0.05 -10.97
CA LEU A 40 -0.29 1.23 -10.13
C LEU A 40 -0.13 0.85 -8.66
N PHE A 41 0.66 1.66 -7.96
CA PHE A 41 0.70 1.75 -6.51
C PHE A 41 0.36 3.18 -6.11
N ALA A 42 -0.60 3.33 -5.20
CA ALA A 42 -0.91 4.61 -4.57
C ALA A 42 -0.67 4.50 -3.07
N SER A 43 -0.05 5.51 -2.48
CA SER A 43 0.11 5.62 -1.04
C SER A 43 -0.06 7.07 -0.57
N ALA A 44 -0.67 7.27 0.59
CA ALA A 44 -0.72 8.54 1.30
C ALA A 44 -1.10 8.34 2.78
N ALA A 45 -1.10 9.44 3.54
CA ALA A 45 -1.80 9.55 4.81
C ALA A 45 -2.97 10.52 4.66
N PHE A 46 -4.15 10.12 5.12
CA PHE A 46 -5.41 10.86 4.94
C PHE A 46 -6.11 11.03 6.31
N THR A 47 -6.82 12.14 6.50
CA THR A 47 -7.62 12.46 7.71
C THR A 47 -8.89 13.25 7.34
N ASN A 48 -9.93 13.12 8.16
CA ASN A 48 -11.15 13.93 8.06
C ASN A 48 -11.56 14.46 9.44
N SER A 49 -11.89 15.74 9.46
CA SER A 49 -12.36 16.44 10.65
C SER A 49 -13.72 17.09 10.37
N SER A 50 -14.70 16.73 11.20
CA SER A 50 -16.05 17.29 11.20
C SER A 50 -16.51 17.59 12.64
N GLY A 51 -17.47 18.51 12.78
CA GLY A 51 -18.19 18.74 14.04
C GLY A 51 -19.39 17.79 14.24
N THR A 52 -19.83 17.12 13.18
CA THR A 52 -21.06 16.32 13.13
C THR A 52 -20.74 14.85 12.88
N ASN A 53 -21.55 13.95 13.43
CA ASN A 53 -21.44 12.51 13.13
C ASN A 53 -21.92 12.21 11.70
N ASP A 54 -21.52 11.08 11.12
CA ASP A 54 -21.89 10.63 9.77
C ASP A 54 -21.37 11.50 8.62
N HIS A 55 -20.51 12.46 8.92
CA HIS A 55 -19.78 13.25 7.94
C HIS A 55 -18.51 12.50 7.53
N VAL A 56 -18.26 12.44 6.22
CA VAL A 56 -17.31 11.52 5.61
C VAL A 56 -16.31 12.30 4.77
N GLY A 57 -15.03 12.05 4.96
CA GLY A 57 -14.01 12.45 3.99
C GLY A 57 -13.79 11.34 2.98
N TRP A 58 -13.43 11.69 1.75
CA TRP A 58 -13.00 10.72 0.75
C TRP A 58 -11.62 11.06 0.19
N ALA A 59 -10.90 10.02 -0.20
CA ALA A 59 -9.70 10.08 -1.01
C ALA A 59 -9.83 9.06 -2.14
N SER A 60 -9.48 9.45 -3.36
CA SER A 60 -9.55 8.57 -4.53
C SER A 60 -8.36 8.73 -5.46
N VAL A 61 -8.06 7.68 -6.22
CA VAL A 61 -7.27 7.78 -7.45
C VAL A 61 -8.22 7.65 -8.64
N TYR A 62 -8.22 8.66 -9.50
CA TYR A 62 -9.08 8.75 -10.68
C TYR A 62 -8.24 8.71 -11.96
N HIS A 63 -8.65 7.90 -12.92
CA HIS A 63 -8.07 7.88 -14.26
C HIS A 63 -8.90 8.76 -15.18
N VAL A 64 -8.34 9.91 -15.56
CA VAL A 64 -9.06 11.00 -16.26
C VAL A 64 -9.60 10.54 -17.61
N GLN A 65 -8.78 9.93 -18.46
CA GLN A 65 -9.19 9.55 -19.82
C GLN A 65 -10.14 8.36 -19.85
N ALA A 66 -10.07 7.45 -18.87
CA ALA A 66 -10.99 6.32 -18.75
C ALA A 66 -12.24 6.65 -17.91
N GLU A 67 -12.31 7.86 -17.38
CA GLU A 67 -13.38 8.36 -16.50
C GLU A 67 -13.73 7.41 -15.34
N THR A 68 -12.72 6.78 -14.74
CA THR A 68 -12.93 5.70 -13.75
C THR A 68 -12.16 5.92 -12.45
N VAL A 69 -12.78 5.56 -11.33
CA VAL A 69 -12.13 5.52 -10.02
C VAL A 69 -11.39 4.20 -9.90
N LEU A 70 -10.07 4.27 -9.75
CA LEU A 70 -9.21 3.09 -9.58
C LEU A 70 -9.17 2.66 -8.11
N LEU A 71 -9.08 3.63 -7.21
CA LEU A 71 -8.95 3.41 -5.77
C LEU A 71 -9.82 4.42 -5.05
N GLU A 72 -10.51 3.98 -4.01
CA GLU A 72 -11.31 4.86 -3.18
C GLU A 72 -11.25 4.40 -1.73
N GLN A 73 -11.17 5.39 -0.86
CA GLN A 73 -11.19 5.22 0.57
C GLN A 73 -12.01 6.34 1.19
N SER A 74 -12.68 6.02 2.29
CA SER A 74 -13.44 7.00 3.06
C SER A 74 -13.21 6.80 4.55
N MET A 75 -13.40 7.86 5.32
CA MET A 75 -13.49 7.73 6.76
C MET A 75 -14.57 8.66 7.28
N GLN A 76 -15.24 8.23 8.33
CA GLN A 76 -16.03 9.14 9.14
C GLN A 76 -15.14 9.94 10.11
N ARG A 77 -15.69 11.05 10.60
CA ARG A 77 -15.09 11.98 11.56
C ARG A 77 -14.18 11.29 12.57
N GLN A 78 -12.89 11.67 12.57
CA GLN A 78 -11.96 11.00 13.47
C GLN A 78 -11.51 11.82 14.68
N GLU A 79 -11.44 13.16 14.62
CA GLU A 79 -11.41 14.10 15.75
C GLU A 79 -11.12 15.53 15.28
N ALA A 80 -11.48 16.55 16.08
CA ALA A 80 -11.20 17.96 15.79
C ALA A 80 -9.91 18.48 16.45
N SER A 81 -9.31 17.70 17.36
CA SER A 81 -8.12 18.08 18.13
C SER A 81 -6.89 17.26 17.76
N SER A 82 -5.72 17.75 18.16
CA SER A 82 -4.43 17.11 17.95
C SER A 82 -4.14 16.08 19.05
N PRO A 83 -3.49 14.93 18.71
CA PRO A 83 -3.11 14.54 17.35
C PRO A 83 -4.32 14.08 16.53
N GLN A 84 -4.40 14.54 15.28
CA GLN A 84 -5.40 14.04 14.35
C GLN A 84 -5.05 12.61 13.95
N ASP A 85 -6.06 11.74 13.85
CA ASP A 85 -5.85 10.40 13.30
C ASP A 85 -5.55 10.49 11.80
N TRP A 86 -4.39 10.00 11.39
CA TRP A 86 -3.94 9.84 10.01
C TRP A 86 -3.94 8.36 9.64
N VAL A 87 -4.91 7.96 8.82
CA VAL A 87 -5.00 6.59 8.30
C VAL A 87 -4.21 6.44 7.01
N GLY A 88 -3.73 5.23 6.74
CA GLY A 88 -3.15 4.91 5.46
C GLY A 88 -4.19 5.02 4.35
N PHE A 89 -3.81 5.62 3.23
CA PHE A 89 -4.43 5.43 1.94
C PHE A 89 -3.48 4.56 1.14
N PHE A 90 -3.85 3.33 0.83
CA PHE A 90 -2.98 2.44 0.07
C PHE A 90 -3.78 1.49 -0.81
N GLY A 91 -3.32 1.31 -2.05
CA GLY A 91 -3.89 0.31 -2.94
C GLY A 91 -3.02 0.05 -4.17
N ILE A 92 -3.29 -1.07 -4.81
CA ILE A 92 -2.74 -1.41 -6.12
C ILE A 92 -3.84 -1.43 -7.18
N ALA A 93 -3.50 -1.23 -8.45
CA ALA A 93 -4.42 -1.44 -9.57
C ALA A 93 -3.66 -1.80 -10.85
N LYS A 94 -4.37 -2.34 -11.85
CA LYS A 94 -3.85 -2.56 -13.20
C LYS A 94 -4.36 -1.48 -14.14
N LEU A 95 -3.47 -0.96 -14.99
CA LEU A 95 -3.83 -0.14 -16.14
C LEU A 95 -3.40 -0.88 -17.39
N SER A 96 -4.31 -1.06 -18.35
CA SER A 96 -4.07 -1.79 -19.59
C SER A 96 -4.28 -0.88 -20.78
N PHE A 97 -3.30 -0.80 -21.68
CA PHE A 97 -3.33 0.12 -22.82
C PHE A 97 -3.25 -0.64 -24.14
N GLY A 98 -4.01 -0.18 -25.13
CA GLY A 98 -3.99 -0.69 -26.51
C GLY A 98 -2.89 -0.05 -27.36
N THR A 99 -3.10 -0.05 -28.67
CA THR A 99 -2.19 0.62 -29.62
C THR A 99 -2.39 2.14 -29.57
N ALA A 100 -1.30 2.90 -29.56
CA ALA A 100 -1.25 4.37 -29.55
C ALA A 100 -2.13 5.01 -28.45
N PRO A 101 -1.89 4.71 -27.16
CA PRO A 101 -2.78 5.15 -26.08
C PRO A 101 -2.80 6.66 -25.85
N GLY A 102 -1.86 7.42 -26.43
CA GLY A 102 -1.74 8.86 -26.19
C GLY A 102 -1.38 9.18 -24.74
N GLU A 103 -1.42 10.47 -24.40
CA GLU A 103 -1.16 10.93 -23.04
C GLU A 103 -2.32 10.55 -22.09
N GLN A 104 -1.95 10.11 -20.89
CA GLN A 104 -2.83 9.65 -19.83
C GLN A 104 -2.54 10.45 -18.56
N GLN A 105 -3.55 10.60 -17.71
CA GLN A 105 -3.48 11.32 -16.44
C GLN A 105 -4.19 10.55 -15.34
N LEU A 106 -3.52 10.43 -14.19
CA LEU A 106 -4.07 9.96 -12.94
C LEU A 106 -4.10 11.11 -11.94
N ASP A 107 -5.24 11.32 -11.29
CA ASP A 107 -5.41 12.33 -10.26
C ASP A 107 -5.67 11.68 -8.90
N VAL A 108 -5.06 12.23 -7.85
CA VAL A 108 -5.44 11.95 -6.47
C VAL A 108 -6.35 13.07 -5.99
N ASN A 109 -7.60 12.73 -5.71
CA ASN A 109 -8.62 13.69 -5.33
C ASN A 109 -9.07 13.46 -3.90
N ILE A 110 -9.46 14.53 -3.22
CA ILE A 110 -10.14 14.50 -1.93
C ILE A 110 -11.42 15.32 -1.97
N ASN A 111 -12.42 14.94 -1.17
CA ASN A 111 -13.57 15.79 -0.85
C ASN A 111 -14.06 15.52 0.58
N SER A 112 -15.04 16.30 1.00
CA SER A 112 -15.85 16.02 2.19
C SER A 112 -17.29 15.78 1.77
N SER A 113 -18.08 14.98 2.50
CA SER A 113 -19.49 14.78 2.15
C SER A 113 -20.33 16.04 2.36
N HIS A 114 -19.86 16.98 3.18
CA HIS A 114 -20.53 18.25 3.45
C HIS A 114 -19.56 19.43 3.39
N ALA A 115 -20.06 20.55 2.88
CA ALA A 115 -19.31 21.80 2.84
C ALA A 115 -19.03 22.31 4.27
N GLY A 116 -17.77 22.65 4.54
CA GLY A 116 -17.32 23.16 5.84
C GLY A 116 -16.66 22.11 6.74
N ASP A 117 -16.81 20.82 6.45
CA ASP A 117 -15.90 19.80 6.99
C ASP A 117 -14.50 20.00 6.43
N THR A 118 -13.48 19.42 7.06
CA THR A 118 -12.10 19.50 6.55
C THR A 118 -11.56 18.10 6.30
N THR A 119 -11.40 17.77 5.02
CA THR A 119 -10.62 16.61 4.59
C THR A 119 -9.19 17.03 4.28
N LYS A 120 -8.21 16.24 4.73
CA LYS A 120 -6.79 16.48 4.45
C LYS A 120 -6.08 15.22 3.99
N ILE A 121 -5.02 15.40 3.21
CA ILE A 121 -4.14 14.34 2.75
C ILE A 121 -2.70 14.85 2.69
N ARG A 122 -1.72 14.00 2.94
CA ARG A 122 -0.29 14.31 2.84
C ARG A 122 0.49 13.09 2.35
N ASP A 123 1.76 13.29 2.02
CA ASP A 123 2.66 12.20 1.60
C ASP A 123 2.09 11.39 0.41
N VAL A 124 1.38 12.07 -0.50
CA VAL A 124 0.68 11.47 -1.63
C VAL A 124 1.68 11.02 -2.68
N ARG A 125 1.57 9.77 -3.12
CA ARG A 125 2.46 9.18 -4.13
C ARG A 125 1.67 8.32 -5.10
N LEU A 126 2.00 8.47 -6.39
CA LEU A 126 1.55 7.59 -7.47
C LEU A 126 2.78 7.00 -8.14
N LEU A 127 2.88 5.67 -8.16
CA LEU A 127 3.95 4.93 -8.82
C LEU A 127 3.35 3.95 -9.84
N LEU A 128 3.76 4.11 -11.09
CA LEU A 128 3.50 3.16 -12.17
C LEU A 128 4.77 2.37 -12.48
N ILE A 129 4.65 1.04 -12.57
CA ILE A 129 5.72 0.15 -13.03
C ILE A 129 5.17 -0.66 -14.20
N LYS A 130 5.87 -0.64 -15.35
CA LYS A 130 5.49 -1.45 -16.50
C LYS A 130 5.47 -2.94 -16.13
N ALA A 131 4.44 -3.63 -16.57
CA ALA A 131 4.28 -5.06 -16.34
C ALA A 131 5.32 -5.87 -17.12
N ASP A 132 5.74 -6.99 -16.53
CA ASP A 132 6.46 -8.03 -17.22
C ASP A 132 5.51 -9.20 -17.54
N PRO A 133 5.70 -9.93 -18.65
CA PRO A 133 4.88 -11.10 -18.98
C PRO A 133 4.87 -12.20 -17.92
N ALA A 134 5.88 -12.27 -17.04
CA ALA A 134 5.94 -13.24 -15.95
C ALA A 134 5.18 -12.80 -14.68
N ASP A 135 4.70 -11.57 -14.62
CA ASP A 135 3.83 -11.10 -13.55
C ASP A 135 2.43 -11.72 -13.67
N ALA A 136 1.71 -11.80 -12.55
CA ALA A 136 0.34 -12.29 -12.52
C ALA A 136 -0.55 -11.36 -11.68
N TYR A 137 -1.80 -11.19 -12.10
CA TYR A 137 -2.73 -10.25 -11.47
C TYR A 137 -4.16 -10.78 -11.52
N ALA A 138 -4.93 -10.54 -10.46
CA ALA A 138 -6.36 -10.75 -10.43
C ALA A 138 -7.05 -9.67 -9.60
N GLU A 139 -8.27 -9.31 -9.98
CA GLU A 139 -9.07 -8.33 -9.27
C GLU A 139 -10.55 -8.67 -9.26
N SER A 140 -11.25 -8.15 -8.25
CA SER A 140 -12.70 -8.07 -8.16
C SER A 140 -13.05 -6.69 -7.63
N LEU A 141 -13.59 -5.84 -8.51
CA LEU A 141 -13.83 -4.42 -8.21
C LEU A 141 -15.12 -4.18 -7.45
N ALA A 142 -16.13 -5.02 -7.69
CA ALA A 142 -17.43 -4.89 -7.05
C ALA A 142 -17.34 -5.10 -5.53
N GLN A 143 -18.13 -4.33 -4.79
CA GLN A 143 -18.27 -4.53 -3.35
C GLN A 143 -18.98 -5.87 -3.09
N VAL A 144 -18.39 -6.67 -2.21
CA VAL A 144 -18.96 -7.91 -1.69
C VAL A 144 -19.18 -7.78 -0.19
N ASN A 145 -20.10 -8.55 0.37
CA ASN A 145 -20.38 -8.53 1.80
C ASN A 145 -20.71 -9.91 2.37
N THR A 146 -20.50 -10.06 3.67
CA THR A 146 -20.89 -11.25 4.41
C THR A 146 -21.05 -10.95 5.90
N GLY A 147 -21.98 -11.65 6.54
CA GLY A 147 -22.05 -11.79 8.01
C GLY A 147 -21.45 -13.10 8.50
N SER A 148 -20.87 -13.92 7.61
CA SER A 148 -20.35 -15.23 7.99
C SER A 148 -19.07 -15.10 8.82
N THR A 149 -18.95 -15.92 9.87
CA THR A 149 -17.71 -16.13 10.63
C THR A 149 -16.77 -17.14 9.97
N SER A 150 -17.17 -17.70 8.83
CA SER A 150 -16.34 -18.51 7.94
C SER A 150 -15.75 -17.66 6.82
N TRP A 151 -14.52 -17.98 6.41
CA TRP A 151 -13.82 -17.28 5.33
C TRP A 151 -14.58 -17.33 4.01
N GLN A 152 -14.82 -16.14 3.45
CA GLN A 152 -15.32 -15.94 2.10
C GLN A 152 -14.18 -15.47 1.21
N THR A 153 -14.18 -15.88 -0.06
CA THR A 153 -13.18 -15.43 -1.05
C THR A 153 -13.73 -14.24 -1.83
N ALA A 154 -13.00 -13.13 -1.83
CA ALA A 154 -13.36 -11.93 -2.59
C ALA A 154 -12.70 -11.92 -3.99
N THR A 155 -11.47 -12.40 -4.09
CA THR A 155 -10.80 -12.61 -5.39
C THR A 155 -9.83 -13.79 -5.32
N THR A 156 -9.55 -14.40 -6.47
CA THR A 156 -8.61 -15.51 -6.64
C THR A 156 -7.65 -15.21 -7.77
N LEU A 157 -6.35 -15.25 -7.47
CA LEU A 157 -5.29 -15.29 -8.46
C LEU A 157 -4.82 -16.74 -8.63
N ALA A 158 -5.04 -17.31 -9.81
CA ALA A 158 -4.52 -18.62 -10.19
C ALA A 158 -3.57 -18.45 -11.37
N PHE A 159 -2.33 -18.92 -11.22
CA PHE A 159 -1.31 -18.83 -12.26
C PHE A 159 -0.28 -19.95 -12.12
N THR A 160 0.49 -20.18 -13.19
CA THR A 160 1.61 -21.14 -13.20
C THR A 160 2.86 -20.37 -13.61
N PRO A 161 3.85 -20.19 -12.72
CA PRO A 161 5.14 -19.61 -13.10
C PRO A 161 5.75 -20.38 -14.28
N GLY A 162 6.24 -19.67 -15.30
CA GLY A 162 6.93 -20.29 -16.44
C GLY A 162 8.25 -20.96 -16.03
N SER A 163 8.84 -20.52 -14.92
CA SER A 163 10.05 -21.08 -14.30
C SER A 163 10.00 -20.89 -12.78
N ALA A 164 10.78 -21.69 -12.06
CA ALA A 164 10.94 -21.51 -10.61
C ALA A 164 11.61 -20.15 -10.31
N GLY A 165 11.19 -19.49 -9.23
CA GLY A 165 11.81 -18.26 -8.73
C GLY A 165 10.92 -17.48 -7.78
N ASP A 166 11.42 -16.32 -7.34
CA ASP A 166 10.78 -15.52 -6.31
C ASP A 166 9.76 -14.54 -6.90
N TYR A 167 8.63 -14.42 -6.21
CA TYR A 167 7.58 -13.46 -6.49
C TYR A 167 7.34 -12.57 -5.27
N LEU A 168 7.23 -11.25 -5.51
CA LEU A 168 6.66 -10.32 -4.55
C LEU A 168 5.15 -10.30 -4.74
N VAL A 169 4.43 -10.84 -3.78
CA VAL A 169 2.98 -10.93 -3.79
C VAL A 169 2.40 -9.85 -2.91
N ILE A 170 1.53 -9.01 -3.47
CA ILE A 170 0.82 -7.96 -2.75
C ILE A 170 -0.67 -8.20 -2.93
N ALA A 171 -1.41 -8.22 -1.83
CA ALA A 171 -2.86 -8.23 -1.87
C ALA A 171 -3.40 -6.99 -1.18
N SER A 172 -4.39 -6.34 -1.78
CA SER A 172 -5.03 -5.15 -1.21
C SER A 172 -6.54 -5.15 -1.43
N ALA A 173 -7.26 -4.48 -0.53
CA ALA A 173 -8.66 -4.13 -0.70
C ALA A 173 -9.03 -2.96 0.21
N THR A 174 -10.19 -2.36 -0.03
CA THR A 174 -10.86 -1.50 0.94
C THR A 174 -11.86 -2.36 1.72
N ARG A 175 -11.88 -2.22 3.05
CA ARG A 175 -12.76 -2.96 3.95
C ARG A 175 -13.61 -2.03 4.79
N ALA A 176 -14.83 -2.44 5.12
CA ALA A 176 -15.75 -1.69 5.97
C ALA A 176 -16.68 -2.63 6.76
N SER A 177 -17.39 -2.07 7.74
CA SER A 177 -18.49 -2.73 8.45
C SER A 177 -19.69 -1.78 8.57
N ASP A 178 -20.91 -2.31 8.60
CA ASP A 178 -22.14 -1.52 8.80
C ASP A 178 -22.46 -1.28 10.29
N ALA A 179 -21.54 -1.61 11.19
CA ALA A 179 -21.72 -1.35 12.61
C ALA A 179 -20.47 -0.74 13.22
N ASN A 180 -20.69 0.24 14.09
CA ASN A 180 -19.66 0.83 14.93
C ASN A 180 -19.03 -0.27 15.78
N LEU A 181 -17.69 -0.25 15.88
CA LEU A 181 -16.91 -1.31 16.52
C LEU A 181 -17.13 -2.72 15.93
N GLY A 182 -17.76 -2.82 14.75
CA GLY A 182 -17.89 -4.05 13.99
C GLY A 182 -16.51 -4.60 13.66
N ALA A 183 -16.34 -5.91 13.84
CA ALA A 183 -15.06 -6.57 13.71
C ALA A 183 -15.04 -7.53 12.52
N MET A 184 -13.99 -7.46 11.73
CA MET A 184 -13.75 -8.38 10.62
C MET A 184 -12.27 -8.69 10.46
N ARG A 185 -11.98 -9.73 9.69
CA ARG A 185 -10.62 -10.10 9.30
C ARG A 185 -10.52 -10.15 7.79
N CYS A 186 -9.33 -9.85 7.30
CA CYS A 186 -8.92 -10.07 5.92
C CYS A 186 -7.61 -10.87 5.93
N ARG A 187 -7.36 -11.68 4.91
CA ARG A 187 -6.09 -12.40 4.73
C ARG A 187 -5.82 -12.73 3.27
N LEU A 188 -4.55 -12.86 2.94
CA LEU A 188 -4.10 -13.58 1.75
C LEU A 188 -3.93 -15.05 2.12
N ASN A 189 -4.66 -15.94 1.45
CA ASN A 189 -4.58 -17.39 1.63
C ASN A 189 -3.85 -18.02 0.45
N ASP A 190 -2.71 -18.65 0.74
CA ASP A 190 -1.94 -19.41 -0.21
C ASP A 190 -2.38 -20.88 -0.18
N VAL A 191 -3.34 -21.19 -1.04
CA VAL A 191 -4.10 -22.45 -1.02
C VAL A 191 -3.17 -23.65 -1.20
N ASN A 192 -2.21 -23.55 -2.12
CA ASN A 192 -1.28 -24.63 -2.39
C ASN A 192 -0.06 -24.60 -1.45
N GLY A 193 0.27 -23.44 -0.87
CA GLY A 193 1.36 -23.29 0.09
C GLY A 193 0.99 -23.69 1.52
N GLY A 194 -0.30 -23.74 1.84
CA GLY A 194 -0.79 -24.05 3.18
C GLY A 194 -0.51 -22.94 4.21
N ALA A 195 -0.33 -21.70 3.73
CA ALA A 195 0.01 -20.54 4.56
C ALA A 195 -0.99 -19.40 4.36
N THR A 196 -1.13 -18.55 5.37
CA THR A 196 -1.98 -17.36 5.33
C THR A 196 -1.26 -16.16 5.86
N TYR A 197 -1.54 -14.99 5.29
CA TYR A 197 -0.81 -13.76 5.58
C TYR A 197 -1.77 -12.61 5.85
N GLY A 198 -1.39 -11.71 6.75
CA GLY A 198 -2.20 -10.52 7.05
C GLY A 198 -3.41 -10.74 7.95
N ASP A 199 -3.66 -11.96 8.44
CA ASP A 199 -4.81 -12.27 9.31
C ASP A 199 -4.73 -11.53 10.65
N ARG A 200 -5.42 -10.38 10.71
CA ARG A 200 -5.54 -9.53 11.89
C ARG A 200 -6.98 -9.02 11.99
N ALA A 201 -7.50 -8.97 13.22
CA ALA A 201 -8.79 -8.38 13.49
C ALA A 201 -8.71 -6.86 13.29
N TRP A 202 -9.59 -6.32 12.46
CA TRP A 202 -9.82 -4.89 12.33
C TRP A 202 -11.19 -4.57 12.91
N TYR A 203 -11.29 -3.38 13.51
CA TYR A 203 -12.51 -2.85 14.09
C TYR A 203 -12.82 -1.53 13.41
N CYS A 204 -14.07 -1.37 12.97
CA CYS A 204 -14.64 -0.09 12.54
C CYS A 204 -14.58 0.91 13.71
N LYS A 205 -14.16 2.18 13.51
CA LYS A 205 -14.38 3.22 14.53
C LYS A 205 -15.86 3.61 14.48
N ASP A 206 -16.28 4.03 13.29
CA ASP A 206 -17.67 4.27 12.94
C ASP A 206 -18.07 3.43 11.73
N ASP A 207 -19.35 3.15 11.58
CA ASP A 207 -19.88 2.38 10.46
C ASP A 207 -19.44 3.01 9.12
N TRP A 208 -19.24 2.18 8.10
CA TRP A 208 -18.78 2.63 6.78
C TRP A 208 -17.42 3.34 6.74
N ASP A 209 -16.58 3.17 7.78
CA ASP A 209 -15.14 3.46 7.70
C ASP A 209 -14.45 2.52 6.70
N ASN A 210 -14.34 2.98 5.46
CA ASN A 210 -13.64 2.29 4.39
C ASN A 210 -12.13 2.40 4.61
N GLN A 211 -11.49 1.39 5.18
CA GLN A 211 -10.06 1.40 5.53
C GLN A 211 -9.26 0.44 4.66
N PRO A 212 -7.96 0.63 4.45
CA PRO A 212 -7.19 -0.27 3.62
C PRO A 212 -6.93 -1.58 4.37
N PHE A 213 -6.95 -2.66 3.62
CA PHE A 213 -6.23 -3.88 3.92
C PHE A 213 -5.11 -4.02 2.89
N ALA A 214 -3.91 -4.33 3.35
CA ALA A 214 -2.79 -4.65 2.47
C ALA A 214 -1.87 -5.69 3.12
N VAL A 215 -1.28 -6.58 2.35
CA VAL A 215 -0.23 -7.49 2.80
C VAL A 215 0.78 -7.70 1.68
N MET A 216 2.05 -7.90 2.04
CA MET A 216 3.15 -8.12 1.10
C MET A 216 4.02 -9.29 1.54
N GLU A 217 4.26 -10.22 0.63
CA GLU A 217 5.00 -11.45 0.88
C GLU A 217 5.99 -11.74 -0.23
N LYS A 218 7.12 -12.36 0.11
CA LYS A 218 8.02 -12.95 -0.89
C LYS A 218 7.81 -14.46 -0.91
N LEU A 219 7.30 -14.99 -2.02
CA LEU A 219 7.07 -16.41 -2.21
C LEU A 219 8.08 -16.98 -3.21
N SER A 220 8.81 -18.02 -2.79
CA SER A 220 9.65 -18.81 -3.69
C SER A 220 8.78 -19.89 -4.34
N LEU A 221 8.43 -19.71 -5.61
CA LEU A 221 7.51 -20.59 -6.33
C LEU A 221 8.26 -21.50 -7.30
N THR A 222 7.78 -22.72 -7.46
CA THR A 222 8.23 -23.62 -8.53
C THR A 222 7.41 -23.37 -9.81
N ALA A 223 7.80 -23.99 -10.93
CA ALA A 223 7.02 -23.98 -12.17
C ALA A 223 5.79 -24.91 -12.06
N ALA A 224 4.95 -24.67 -11.07
CA ALA A 224 3.74 -25.43 -10.75
C ALA A 224 2.58 -24.47 -10.46
N ALA A 225 1.36 -24.95 -10.67
CA ALA A 225 0.16 -24.15 -10.44
C ALA A 225 0.12 -23.61 -9.01
N ARG A 226 -0.19 -22.32 -8.89
CA ARG A 226 -0.34 -21.60 -7.64
C ARG A 226 -1.65 -20.84 -7.60
N THR A 227 -2.36 -20.98 -6.49
CA THR A 227 -3.62 -20.32 -6.22
C THR A 227 -3.51 -19.50 -4.94
N LEU A 228 -3.75 -18.20 -5.07
CA LEU A 228 -3.78 -17.23 -3.99
C LEU A 228 -5.20 -16.66 -3.90
N GLN A 229 -5.73 -16.54 -2.69
CA GLN A 229 -7.08 -16.04 -2.46
C GLN A 229 -7.05 -14.89 -1.47
N LEU A 230 -7.66 -13.77 -1.82
CA LEU A 230 -7.93 -12.70 -0.87
C LEU A 230 -9.27 -13.01 -0.21
N GLN A 231 -9.22 -13.25 1.10
CA GLN A 231 -10.36 -13.72 1.87
C GLN A 231 -10.72 -12.74 2.97
N TYR A 232 -11.99 -12.73 3.34
CA TYR A 232 -12.53 -11.92 4.42
C TYR A 232 -13.62 -12.68 5.19
N ARG A 233 -13.86 -12.27 6.44
CA ARG A 233 -14.95 -12.80 7.28
C ARG A 233 -15.32 -11.81 8.38
N SER A 234 -16.54 -11.94 8.87
CA SER A 234 -16.96 -11.30 10.12
C SER A 234 -16.32 -12.00 11.33
N GLU A 235 -16.00 -11.27 12.39
CA GLU A 235 -15.57 -11.86 13.65
C GLU A 235 -16.76 -12.28 14.53
N SER A 236 -17.90 -11.59 14.39
CA SER A 236 -19.03 -11.67 15.34
C SER A 236 -20.40 -11.84 14.71
N GLY A 237 -20.50 -11.92 13.38
CA GLY A 237 -21.78 -12.02 12.66
C GLY A 237 -22.27 -10.70 12.04
N THR A 238 -21.63 -9.58 12.36
CA THR A 238 -21.87 -8.26 11.77
C THR A 238 -21.58 -8.28 10.27
N LEU A 239 -22.33 -7.53 9.46
CA LEU A 239 -22.01 -7.42 8.04
C LEU A 239 -20.69 -6.67 7.88
N CYS A 240 -19.83 -7.29 7.08
CA CYS A 240 -18.56 -6.72 6.68
C CYS A 240 -18.49 -6.69 5.16
N TYR A 241 -17.79 -5.69 4.64
CA TYR A 241 -17.72 -5.37 3.23
C TYR A 241 -16.27 -5.39 2.78
N LEU A 242 -16.06 -5.82 1.54
CA LEU A 242 -14.78 -5.73 0.86
C LEU A 242 -15.01 -5.18 -0.55
N GLN A 243 -14.21 -4.22 -0.99
CA GLN A 243 -14.29 -3.63 -2.32
C GLN A 243 -12.88 -3.48 -2.91
N GLY A 244 -12.77 -3.56 -4.24
CA GLY A 244 -11.48 -3.39 -4.92
C GLY A 244 -10.45 -4.45 -4.53
N ALA A 245 -10.90 -5.69 -4.38
CA ALA A 245 -10.09 -6.83 -3.96
C ALA A 245 -9.08 -7.21 -5.05
N ARG A 246 -7.79 -7.10 -4.76
CA ARG A 246 -6.71 -7.25 -5.75
C ARG A 246 -5.57 -8.09 -5.23
N ILE A 247 -4.96 -8.88 -6.12
CA ILE A 247 -3.74 -9.64 -5.86
C ILE A 247 -2.81 -9.44 -7.04
N LEU A 248 -1.60 -8.98 -6.77
CA LEU A 248 -0.50 -8.84 -7.72
C LEU A 248 0.65 -9.74 -7.30
N ALA A 249 1.20 -10.50 -8.23
CA ALA A 249 2.44 -11.24 -8.07
C ALA A 249 3.47 -10.69 -9.07
N LEU A 250 4.46 -9.95 -8.58
CA LEU A 250 5.57 -9.43 -9.37
C LEU A 250 6.72 -10.43 -9.40
N ARG A 251 7.21 -10.77 -10.59
CA ARG A 251 8.38 -11.63 -10.73
C ARG A 251 9.64 -10.86 -10.32
N LEU A 252 10.33 -11.31 -9.27
CA LEU A 252 11.45 -10.54 -8.70
C LEU A 252 12.74 -10.61 -9.52
N ASP A 253 13.01 -11.74 -10.19
CA ASP A 253 14.16 -11.84 -11.10
C ASP A 253 13.96 -11.13 -12.44
N ALA A 254 12.78 -10.55 -12.69
CA ALA A 254 12.57 -9.61 -13.80
C ALA A 254 13.08 -8.19 -13.46
N PHE A 255 13.59 -7.98 -12.24
CA PHE A 255 14.34 -6.79 -11.85
C PHE A 255 15.82 -7.15 -11.76
N ASP A 256 16.71 -6.24 -12.19
CA ASP A 256 18.16 -6.46 -12.13
C ASP A 256 18.66 -6.64 -10.69
N ASN A 257 18.05 -5.92 -9.74
CA ASN A 257 18.26 -6.11 -8.31
C ASN A 257 16.93 -5.97 -7.56
N ALA A 258 16.72 -6.86 -6.60
CA ALA A 258 15.60 -6.83 -5.69
C ALA A 258 16.08 -7.19 -4.28
N TRP A 259 15.85 -6.30 -3.32
CA TRP A 259 16.11 -6.53 -1.90
C TRP A 259 14.79 -6.60 -1.15
N PHE A 260 14.71 -7.49 -0.17
CA PHE A 260 13.49 -7.74 0.56
C PHE A 260 13.77 -8.09 2.02
N ALA A 261 12.97 -7.57 2.93
CA ALA A 261 12.91 -7.97 4.32
C ALA A 261 11.45 -8.11 4.77
N LEU A 262 11.21 -9.05 5.68
CA LEU A 262 9.87 -9.39 6.19
C LEU A 262 9.95 -9.79 7.65
N ASN A 263 8.92 -9.45 8.40
CA ASN A 263 8.68 -9.96 9.74
C ASN A 263 7.17 -10.14 10.00
N HIS A 264 6.72 -11.39 10.13
CA HIS A 264 5.34 -11.71 10.50
C HIS A 264 5.06 -11.53 11.99
N ALA A 265 6.08 -11.67 12.85
CA ALA A 265 5.90 -11.72 14.29
C ALA A 265 5.30 -10.41 14.82
N THR A 266 4.41 -10.54 15.80
CA THR A 266 3.97 -9.40 16.57
C THR A 266 5.09 -8.95 17.49
N GLN A 267 5.48 -7.69 17.38
CA GLN A 267 6.42 -7.03 18.29
C GLN A 267 5.72 -5.85 18.94
N ASN A 268 6.24 -5.37 20.07
CA ASN A 268 5.66 -4.24 20.78
C ASN A 268 6.71 -3.33 21.40
N THR A 269 6.26 -2.12 21.73
CA THR A 269 6.99 -1.18 22.59
C THR A 269 5.99 -0.34 23.38
N THR A 270 6.47 0.26 24.46
CA THR A 270 5.76 1.30 25.23
C THR A 270 6.47 2.66 25.15
N SER A 271 7.49 2.77 24.31
CA SER A 271 8.30 3.98 24.16
C SER A 271 7.55 5.09 23.42
N ALA A 272 7.69 6.33 23.90
CA ALA A 272 7.28 7.52 23.15
C ALA A 272 8.32 7.99 22.11
N SER A 273 9.43 7.25 21.97
CA SER A 273 10.46 7.47 20.94
C SER A 273 10.45 6.33 19.92
N ASN A 274 10.72 6.63 18.66
CA ASN A 274 10.77 5.64 17.57
C ASN A 274 11.66 4.44 17.93
N GLN A 275 11.09 3.24 17.84
CA GLN A 275 11.82 1.97 17.94
C GLN A 275 11.82 1.29 16.58
N ASP A 276 12.93 0.63 16.24
CA ASP A 276 13.07 -0.13 14.99
C ASP A 276 12.51 -1.55 15.15
N PHE A 277 11.70 -2.00 14.18
CA PHE A 277 11.06 -3.32 14.22
C PHE A 277 11.41 -4.21 13.01
N LEU A 278 11.67 -3.59 11.86
CA LEU A 278 12.23 -4.26 10.70
C LEU A 278 13.31 -3.36 10.10
N THR A 279 14.41 -3.95 9.66
CA THR A 279 15.47 -3.25 8.93
C THR A 279 15.79 -4.02 7.65
N LEU A 280 15.84 -3.31 6.54
CA LEU A 280 16.42 -3.75 5.29
C LEU A 280 17.66 -2.90 5.00
N SER A 281 18.80 -3.53 4.74
CA SER A 281 20.04 -2.84 4.36
C SER A 281 20.50 -3.35 3.00
N ALA A 282 20.86 -2.43 2.10
CA ALA A 282 21.39 -2.78 0.79
C ALA A 282 22.37 -1.70 0.30
N THR A 283 23.17 -2.05 -0.71
CA THR A 283 23.99 -1.10 -1.47
C THR A 283 23.45 -1.04 -2.90
N PRO A 284 22.39 -0.24 -3.15
CA PRO A 284 21.78 -0.13 -4.46
C PRO A 284 22.72 0.51 -5.49
N LEU A 285 22.43 0.36 -6.78
CA LEU A 285 23.09 1.16 -7.80
C LEU A 285 22.56 2.60 -7.79
N ALA A 286 23.31 3.52 -8.39
CA ALA A 286 22.89 4.90 -8.56
C ALA A 286 21.82 5.06 -9.66
N LEU A 287 20.67 4.41 -9.47
CA LEU A 287 19.56 4.28 -10.42
C LEU A 287 18.22 4.49 -9.69
N PRO A 288 17.12 4.70 -10.44
CA PRO A 288 15.78 4.68 -9.87
C PRO A 288 15.39 3.31 -9.31
N HIS A 289 14.82 3.33 -8.12
CA HIS A 289 14.29 2.17 -7.44
C HIS A 289 12.87 2.44 -6.95
N ALA A 290 12.02 1.41 -6.98
CA ALA A 290 10.78 1.40 -6.22
C ALA A 290 11.09 0.93 -4.79
N VAL A 291 10.60 1.67 -3.81
CA VAL A 291 10.56 1.29 -2.41
C VAL A 291 9.11 1.09 -2.04
N ILE A 292 8.75 -0.16 -1.77
CA ILE A 292 7.40 -0.57 -1.37
C ILE A 292 7.50 -1.13 0.03
N ALA A 293 6.69 -0.62 0.94
CA ALA A 293 6.63 -1.13 2.31
C ALA A 293 5.17 -1.27 2.71
N ILE A 294 4.81 -2.40 3.30
CA ILE A 294 3.47 -2.65 3.86
C ILE A 294 3.65 -3.17 5.29
N GLY A 295 2.84 -2.67 6.21
CA GLY A 295 2.93 -3.03 7.61
C GLY A 295 1.58 -2.91 8.32
N ALA A 296 1.46 -3.60 9.45
CA ALA A 296 0.30 -3.51 10.32
C ALA A 296 0.68 -3.05 11.71
N TYR A 297 -0.23 -2.32 12.35
CA TYR A 297 -0.04 -1.83 13.70
C TYR A 297 -1.36 -1.71 14.47
N ASN A 298 -1.24 -1.63 15.79
CA ASN A 298 -2.35 -1.48 16.73
C ASN A 298 -1.86 -0.68 17.95
N THR A 299 -2.75 0.09 18.55
CA THR A 299 -2.55 0.65 19.89
C THR A 299 -3.39 -0.13 20.89
N ALA A 300 -2.80 -0.54 22.01
CA ALA A 300 -3.55 -1.08 23.15
C ALA A 300 -4.19 0.07 23.99
N SER A 301 -4.83 1.02 23.32
CA SER A 301 -5.50 2.17 23.89
C SER A 301 -6.55 2.70 22.90
N THR A 302 -7.63 3.28 23.44
CA THR A 302 -8.69 3.94 22.67
C THR A 302 -8.67 5.46 22.83
N THR A 303 -7.65 6.01 23.51
CA THR A 303 -7.52 7.44 23.81
C THR A 303 -6.07 7.94 23.66
N VAL A 304 -5.22 7.13 23.03
CA VAL A 304 -3.80 7.42 22.79
C VAL A 304 -3.48 6.88 21.43
N SER A 305 -2.78 7.67 20.61
CA SER A 305 -2.35 7.23 19.30
C SER A 305 -1.12 6.32 19.37
N SER A 306 -1.04 5.39 18.42
CA SER A 306 0.25 4.82 18.02
C SER A 306 0.71 5.50 16.75
N TYR A 307 2.02 5.55 16.56
CA TYR A 307 2.66 6.02 15.33
C TYR A 307 3.39 4.84 14.68
N LEU A 308 3.17 4.65 13.39
CA LEU A 308 3.92 3.73 12.55
C LEU A 308 4.53 4.54 11.40
N ASN A 309 5.81 4.35 11.11
CA ASN A 309 6.47 5.03 10.00
C ASN A 309 7.48 4.15 9.27
N VAL A 310 7.66 4.46 8.00
CA VAL A 310 8.79 3.99 7.19
C VAL A 310 9.89 5.03 7.24
N ALA A 311 11.13 4.59 7.37
CA ALA A 311 12.29 5.44 7.45
C ALA A 311 13.40 5.02 6.51
N LYS A 312 14.18 5.98 6.02
CA LYS A 312 15.42 5.78 5.27
C LYS A 312 16.56 6.53 5.95
N ASP A 313 17.64 5.82 6.27
CA ASP A 313 18.86 6.37 6.88
C ASP A 313 18.57 7.25 8.12
N GLY A 314 17.55 6.86 8.89
CA GLY A 314 17.07 7.56 10.09
C GLY A 314 16.02 8.64 9.85
N GLY A 315 15.87 9.15 8.63
CA GLY A 315 14.83 10.11 8.24
C GLY A 315 13.48 9.42 8.01
N THR A 316 12.38 10.03 8.46
CA THR A 316 11.02 9.55 8.16
C THR A 316 10.69 9.78 6.69
N MET A 317 10.13 8.76 6.03
CA MET A 317 9.62 8.86 4.66
C MET A 317 8.10 9.10 4.65
N GLU A 318 7.36 8.42 5.52
CA GLU A 318 5.92 8.56 5.69
C GLU A 318 5.53 8.06 7.09
N GLU A 319 4.56 8.72 7.73
CA GLU A 319 4.09 8.39 9.07
C GLU A 319 2.56 8.44 9.16
N TRP A 320 2.00 7.37 9.72
CA TRP A 320 0.61 7.24 10.08
C TRP A 320 0.48 7.20 11.59
N ASN A 321 -0.61 7.75 12.10
CA ASN A 321 -0.89 7.69 13.53
C ASN A 321 -2.37 7.58 13.76
N ARG A 322 -2.78 6.73 14.69
CA ARG A 322 -4.19 6.55 14.97
C ARG A 322 -4.45 6.03 16.38
N GLU A 323 -5.50 6.56 16.99
CA GLU A 323 -6.16 5.98 18.13
C GLU A 323 -6.98 4.75 17.70
N ALA A 324 -6.74 3.61 18.35
CA ALA A 324 -7.45 2.40 17.96
C ALA A 324 -8.92 2.48 18.43
N PRO A 325 -9.91 2.17 17.57
CA PRO A 325 -11.30 2.10 18.01
C PRO A 325 -11.55 1.00 19.04
N ASN A 326 -10.64 0.03 19.07
CA ASN A 326 -10.58 -1.03 20.06
C ASN A 326 -9.11 -1.37 20.33
N ALA A 327 -8.75 -1.62 21.59
CA ALA A 327 -7.37 -1.95 21.98
C ALA A 327 -6.79 -3.20 21.29
N ALA A 328 -7.62 -4.04 20.66
CA ALA A 328 -7.20 -5.21 19.88
C ALA A 328 -7.23 -5.00 18.35
N GLY A 329 -7.68 -3.83 17.87
CA GLY A 329 -7.89 -3.57 16.44
C GLY A 329 -6.62 -3.20 15.69
N TRP A 330 -6.36 -3.89 14.59
CA TRP A 330 -5.21 -3.70 13.72
C TRP A 330 -5.55 -2.90 12.48
N GLN A 331 -4.63 -2.01 12.13
CA GLN A 331 -4.67 -1.19 10.94
C GLN A 331 -3.51 -1.55 10.03
N PHE A 332 -3.67 -1.27 8.75
CA PHE A 332 -2.63 -1.46 7.75
C PHE A 332 -2.26 -0.12 7.15
N ALA A 333 -0.99 0.00 6.83
CA ALA A 333 -0.42 1.14 6.14
C ALA A 333 0.56 0.64 5.07
N GLY A 334 0.75 1.45 4.04
CA GLY A 334 1.69 1.13 2.98
C GLY A 334 2.26 2.37 2.32
N LEU A 335 3.53 2.28 1.96
CA LEU A 335 4.29 3.27 1.20
C LEU A 335 4.62 2.67 -0.17
N ALA A 336 4.48 3.45 -1.23
CA ALA A 336 5.06 3.17 -2.53
C ALA A 336 5.73 4.42 -3.10
N GLN A 337 7.06 4.40 -3.19
CA GLN A 337 7.87 5.53 -3.64
C GLN A 337 8.86 5.12 -4.71
N ARG A 338 9.02 5.92 -5.76
CA ARG A 338 10.20 5.87 -6.63
C ARG A 338 11.22 6.86 -6.12
N GLN A 339 12.47 6.43 -6.00
CA GLN A 339 13.59 7.31 -5.68
C GLN A 339 14.85 6.89 -6.44
N THR A 340 15.63 7.87 -6.90
CA THR A 340 16.99 7.61 -7.37
C THR A 340 17.88 7.44 -6.16
N LEU A 341 18.43 6.25 -5.99
CA LEU A 341 19.32 5.93 -4.89
C LEU A 341 20.77 6.27 -5.26
N ALA A 342 21.65 6.30 -4.27
CA ALA A 342 23.09 6.46 -4.46
C ALA A 342 23.78 5.09 -4.27
N ALA A 343 24.96 4.93 -4.87
CA ALA A 343 25.77 3.71 -4.75
C ALA A 343 26.48 3.58 -3.39
N VAL A 344 25.70 3.67 -2.30
CA VAL A 344 26.14 3.65 -0.91
C VAL A 344 25.23 2.75 -0.09
N ALA A 345 25.76 2.22 1.02
CA ALA A 345 24.96 1.47 1.96
C ALA A 345 23.78 2.33 2.45
N THR A 346 22.57 1.85 2.21
CA THR A 346 21.31 2.52 2.53
C THR A 346 20.50 1.58 3.40
N THR A 347 19.81 2.15 4.39
CA THR A 347 18.96 1.39 5.32
C THR A 347 17.53 1.89 5.26
N TRP A 348 16.58 0.95 5.21
CA TRP A 348 15.15 1.21 5.33
C TRP A 348 14.60 0.50 6.55
N LYS A 349 13.69 1.16 7.27
CA LYS A 349 13.16 0.61 8.51
C LYS A 349 11.66 0.82 8.64
N TRP A 350 11.01 -0.16 9.26
CA TRP A 350 9.75 0.09 9.94
C TRP A 350 10.05 0.49 11.38
N ARG A 351 9.46 1.61 11.79
CA ARG A 351 9.56 2.12 13.16
C ARG A 351 8.19 2.37 13.74
N GLY A 352 8.09 2.30 15.06
CA GLY A 352 6.88 2.69 15.77
C GLY A 352 7.15 3.31 17.12
N ARG A 353 6.19 4.08 17.61
CA ARG A 353 6.17 4.65 18.97
C ARG A 353 4.74 4.87 19.46
N ALA A 354 4.57 4.90 20.77
CA ALA A 354 3.36 5.43 21.39
C ALA A 354 3.39 6.96 21.35
N GLU A 355 2.22 7.59 21.34
CA GLU A 355 2.11 9.03 21.63
C GLU A 355 2.55 9.35 23.07
N THR A 356 2.05 8.56 24.01
CA THR A 356 2.34 8.67 25.44
C THR A 356 3.13 7.46 25.91
N ALA A 357 4.26 7.69 26.58
CA ALA A 357 5.09 6.61 27.12
C ALA A 357 4.29 5.76 28.11
N GLY A 358 4.48 4.44 28.04
CA GLY A 358 3.74 3.46 28.84
C GLY A 358 2.55 2.82 28.12
N THR A 359 2.04 3.43 27.05
CA THR A 359 1.01 2.80 26.21
C THR A 359 1.64 1.77 25.27
N THR A 360 1.15 0.53 25.32
CA THR A 360 1.63 -0.53 24.41
C THR A 360 1.15 -0.26 23.00
N ILE A 361 2.09 -0.24 22.05
CA ILE A 361 1.80 -0.37 20.63
C ILE A 361 2.26 -1.74 20.15
N ASN A 362 1.51 -2.33 19.24
CA ASN A 362 1.86 -3.58 18.57
C ASN A 362 2.11 -3.30 17.10
N VAL A 363 3.13 -3.95 16.53
CA VAL A 363 3.42 -3.94 15.10
C VAL A 363 3.63 -5.37 14.61
N GLY A 364 3.40 -5.62 13.32
CA GLY A 364 3.58 -6.94 12.73
C GLY A 364 3.23 -6.94 11.25
N ASN A 365 3.44 -8.08 10.58
CA ASN A 365 3.27 -8.21 9.13
C ASN A 365 4.05 -7.11 8.37
N LEU A 366 5.26 -6.81 8.84
CA LEU A 366 6.10 -5.75 8.31
C LEU A 366 6.87 -6.30 7.12
N ALA A 367 6.85 -5.59 6.00
CA ALA A 367 7.64 -5.95 4.84
C ALA A 367 8.18 -4.70 4.14
N ILE A 368 9.38 -4.82 3.56
CA ILE A 368 10.03 -3.79 2.76
C ILE A 368 10.63 -4.46 1.53
N ALA A 369 10.33 -3.94 0.34
CA ALA A 369 10.93 -4.30 -0.93
C ALA A 369 11.60 -3.08 -1.57
N VAL A 370 12.82 -3.26 -2.08
CA VAL A 370 13.53 -2.26 -2.88
C VAL A 370 13.86 -2.89 -4.23
N LEU A 371 13.26 -2.39 -5.30
CA LEU A 371 13.31 -2.97 -6.65
C LEU A 371 13.97 -2.01 -7.62
N GLN A 372 15.04 -2.42 -8.30
CA GLN A 372 15.72 -1.59 -9.29
C GLN A 372 14.88 -1.47 -10.57
N LEU A 373 14.45 -0.26 -10.92
CA LEU A 373 13.55 -0.02 -12.05
C LEU A 373 14.30 0.07 -13.39
N GLU A 374 15.52 0.58 -13.38
CA GLU A 374 16.32 0.75 -14.58
C GLU A 374 17.37 -0.36 -14.75
N ALA A 375 17.73 -0.66 -15.99
CA ALA A 375 18.76 -1.65 -16.29
C ALA A 375 20.14 -1.15 -15.84
N THR A 376 20.95 -2.08 -15.36
CA THR A 376 22.35 -1.84 -15.04
C THR A 376 23.08 -1.42 -16.33
N PRO A 377 23.74 -0.25 -16.36
CA PRO A 377 24.48 0.17 -17.54
C PRO A 377 25.52 -0.88 -17.89
N THR A 378 25.47 -1.43 -19.11
CA THR A 378 26.55 -2.29 -19.58
C THR A 378 27.82 -1.45 -19.63
N ALA A 379 28.88 -1.93 -18.99
CA ALA A 379 30.18 -1.25 -19.03
C ALA A 379 30.57 -1.07 -20.51
N GLN A 380 30.57 0.17 -21.00
CA GLN A 380 31.13 0.45 -22.31
C GLN A 380 32.58 -0.02 -22.28
N ARG A 381 32.88 -1.10 -23.03
CA ARG A 381 34.27 -1.47 -23.29
C ARG A 381 34.91 -0.27 -23.98
N ARG A 382 35.69 0.52 -23.23
CA ARG A 382 36.59 1.50 -23.83
C ARG A 382 37.46 0.74 -24.80
N ARG A 383 37.18 0.88 -26.10
CA ARG A 383 38.12 0.47 -27.15
C ARG A 383 39.31 1.41 -27.00
N TYR A 384 40.31 1.00 -26.25
CA TYR A 384 41.63 1.59 -26.36
C TYR A 384 42.08 1.32 -27.80
N MET A 385 41.93 2.31 -28.68
CA MET A 385 42.67 2.30 -29.94
C MET A 385 44.14 2.41 -29.54
N ALA A 386 44.88 1.32 -29.73
CA ALA A 386 46.32 1.37 -29.71
C ALA A 386 46.75 2.33 -30.82
N VAL A 387 47.23 3.52 -30.45
CA VAL A 387 47.96 4.39 -31.37
C VAL A 387 49.31 3.69 -31.57
N ALA A 388 49.47 3.05 -32.74
CA ALA A 388 50.77 2.56 -33.17
C ALA A 388 51.68 3.78 -33.40
N ALA A 389 52.82 3.80 -32.71
CA ALA A 389 53.92 4.73 -32.95
C ALA A 389 54.88 4.14 -33.99
#